data_AF-K1STV0-F1
#
_entry.id   AF-K1STV0-F1
#
_cell.length_a   1.000
_cell.length_b   1.000
_cell.length_c   1.000
_cell.angle_alpha   90.00
_cell.angle_beta   90.00
_cell.angle_gamma   90.00
#
_symmetry.space_group_name_H-M   'P 1'
#
loop_
_entity.id
_entity.type
_entity.pdbx_description
1 polymer ?
#
loop_
_entity_poly.entity_id
_entity_poly.type
_entity_poly.pdbx_seq_one_letter_code
_entity_poly.pdbx_strand_id
1 'polypeptide(L)'
;AFLHKAFQKQSPKLVILETDVIFIDFSYGSMLLQEAGDLFPVFSYHDRWKSLKANDWRMTVNYTHTENAKGYQLRCNATPADASNYMTPSDAYAPIPKRNRAYVERIKAFCDENGAQLMLVSTPSTVNWNMARHNSTQALADKLQIPFIDFNTMSDQVSINWSTDTRDQGDHLN
;
A
#
# COMPACT_ATOMS: atom_id res chain seq x y z
N ALA A 1 5.19 6.53 9.11
CA ALA A 1 6.66 6.53 9.27
C ALA A 1 7.43 6.67 7.94
N PHE A 2 7.17 5.85 6.90
CA PHE A 2 7.96 5.86 5.66
C PHE A 2 7.94 7.19 4.89
N LEU A 3 6.77 7.80 4.72
CA LEU A 3 6.63 9.09 4.02
C LEU A 3 7.52 10.18 4.64
N HIS A 4 7.43 10.39 5.96
CA HIS A 4 8.26 11.36 6.66
C HIS A 4 9.76 11.05 6.53
N LYS A 5 10.16 9.77 6.65
CA LYS A 5 11.57 9.36 6.47
C LYS A 5 12.08 9.68 5.06
N ALA A 6 11.26 9.51 4.02
CA ALA A 6 11.64 9.86 2.66
C ALA A 6 11.93 11.36 2.52
N PHE A 7 11.05 12.23 3.05
CA PHE A 7 11.20 13.69 3.00
C PHE A 7 12.38 14.24 3.83
N GLN A 8 12.96 13.46 4.75
CA GLN A 8 14.18 13.87 5.47
C GLN A 8 15.43 13.89 4.59
N LYS A 9 15.45 13.11 3.49
CA LYS A 9 16.63 12.94 2.62
C LYS A 9 16.34 13.18 1.15
N GLN A 10 15.07 13.23 0.78
CA GLN A 10 14.59 13.44 -0.59
C GLN A 10 13.64 14.63 -0.60
N SER A 11 13.38 15.18 -1.78
CA SER A 11 12.37 16.23 -1.99
C SER A 11 11.37 15.80 -3.06
N PRO A 12 10.52 14.78 -2.77
CA PRO A 12 9.55 14.29 -3.74
C PRO A 12 8.62 15.41 -4.21
N LYS A 13 8.30 15.41 -5.50
CA LYS A 13 7.29 16.33 -6.07
C LYS A 13 5.92 15.68 -6.19
N LEU A 14 5.89 14.35 -6.24
CA LEU A 14 4.70 13.54 -6.32
C LEU A 14 4.83 12.38 -5.33
N VAL A 15 3.76 12.15 -4.59
CA VAL A 15 3.55 10.98 -3.74
C VAL A 15 2.36 10.23 -4.31
N ILE A 16 2.57 8.96 -4.62
CA ILE A 16 1.53 8.09 -5.18
C ILE A 16 1.06 7.15 -4.07
N LEU A 17 -0.24 7.10 -3.84
CA LEU A 17 -0.86 6.17 -2.90
C LEU A 17 -1.72 5.18 -3.69
N GLU A 18 -1.34 3.90 -3.62
CA GLU A 18 -2.18 2.80 -4.08
C GLU A 18 -3.44 2.75 -3.22
N THR A 19 -4.62 2.54 -3.81
CA THR A 19 -5.91 2.80 -3.16
C THR A 19 -6.54 1.64 -2.42
N ASP A 20 -6.11 0.38 -2.62
CA ASP A 20 -6.69 -0.76 -1.91
C ASP A 20 -6.55 -0.61 -0.38
N VAL A 21 -5.42 -0.05 0.08
CA VAL A 21 -5.18 0.25 1.51
C VAL A 21 -6.20 1.20 2.12
N ILE A 22 -6.97 1.94 1.33
CA ILE A 22 -8.03 2.83 1.81
C ILE A 22 -9.22 2.01 2.38
N PHE A 23 -9.39 0.77 1.94
CA PHE A 23 -10.52 -0.10 2.32
C PHE A 23 -10.12 -1.25 3.25
N ILE A 24 -8.82 -1.42 3.54
CA ILE A 24 -8.33 -2.47 4.44
C ILE A 24 -8.53 -2.07 5.91
N ASP A 25 -9.20 -2.91 6.67
CA ASP A 25 -9.35 -2.74 8.13
C ASP A 25 -8.02 -3.00 8.86
N PHE A 26 -7.74 -2.18 9.88
CA PHE A 26 -6.60 -2.40 10.78
C PHE A 26 -6.92 -2.05 12.23
N SER A 27 -6.24 -2.72 13.16
CA SER A 27 -6.47 -2.55 14.59
C SER A 27 -5.58 -1.46 15.21
N TYR A 28 -6.06 -0.77 16.25
CA TYR A 28 -5.21 0.13 17.04
C TYR A 28 -4.10 -0.63 17.78
N GLY A 29 -4.39 -1.87 18.21
CA GLY A 29 -3.41 -2.70 18.91
C GLY A 29 -2.18 -3.00 18.05
N SER A 30 -2.39 -3.37 16.78
CA SER A 30 -1.29 -3.61 15.84
C SER A 30 -0.49 -2.33 15.56
N MET A 31 -1.14 -1.17 15.49
CA MET A 31 -0.48 0.12 15.30
C MET A 31 0.38 0.52 16.50
N LEU A 32 -0.15 0.39 17.72
CA LEU A 32 0.58 0.67 18.96
C LEU A 32 1.74 -0.30 19.16
N LEU A 33 1.56 -1.59 18.83
CA LEU A 33 2.64 -2.57 18.83
C LEU A 33 3.76 -2.18 17.85
N GLN A 34 3.40 -1.62 16.69
CA GLN A 34 4.39 -1.17 15.71
C GLN A 34 5.15 0.07 16.19
N GLU A 35 4.47 1.06 16.79
CA GLU A 35 5.13 2.20 17.44
C GLU A 35 6.01 1.77 18.63
N ALA A 36 5.54 0.81 19.44
CA ALA A 36 6.32 0.23 20.52
C ALA A 36 7.54 -0.54 19.98
N GLY A 37 7.43 -1.17 18.81
CA GLY A 37 8.54 -1.84 18.12
C GLY A 37 9.67 -0.89 17.72
N ASP A 38 9.35 0.36 17.35
CA ASP A 38 10.36 1.39 17.06
C ASP A 38 11.18 1.78 18.32
N LEU A 39 10.61 1.64 19.52
CA LEU A 39 11.27 1.92 20.81
C LEU A 39 11.90 0.66 21.43
N PHE A 40 11.25 -0.48 21.28
CA PHE A 40 11.60 -1.75 21.89
C PHE A 40 11.62 -2.85 20.83
N PRO A 41 12.79 -3.14 20.25
CA PRO A 41 12.94 -4.11 19.14
C PRO A 41 12.36 -5.50 19.41
N VAL A 42 12.18 -5.89 20.68
CA VAL A 42 11.57 -7.16 21.09
C VAL A 42 10.16 -7.35 20.53
N PHE A 43 9.41 -6.27 20.28
CA PHE A 43 8.08 -6.34 19.69
C PHE A 43 8.10 -6.46 18.16
N SER A 44 9.22 -6.15 17.51
CA SER A 44 9.40 -6.31 16.06
C SER A 44 10.10 -7.63 15.70
N TYR A 45 10.99 -8.11 16.57
CA TYR A 45 11.77 -9.33 16.36
C TYR A 45 11.28 -10.47 17.24
N HIS A 46 10.13 -11.05 16.88
CA HIS A 46 9.42 -12.05 17.69
C HIS A 46 10.23 -13.32 18.03
N ASP A 47 11.27 -13.65 17.25
CA ASP A 47 12.09 -14.85 17.47
C ASP A 47 13.59 -14.57 17.70
N ARG A 48 14.08 -13.35 17.45
CA ARG A 48 15.53 -13.09 17.53
C ARG A 48 16.06 -13.22 18.96
N TRP A 49 15.25 -12.84 19.94
CA TRP A 49 15.60 -12.94 21.37
C TRP A 49 15.83 -14.39 21.83
N LYS A 50 15.21 -15.37 21.17
CA LYS A 50 15.35 -16.82 21.48
C LYS A 50 16.68 -17.42 21.02
N SER A 51 17.43 -16.70 20.18
CA SER A 51 18.66 -17.18 19.53
C SER A 51 19.88 -16.28 19.80
N LEU A 52 19.80 -15.45 20.85
CA LEU A 52 20.88 -14.54 21.22
C LEU A 52 22.14 -15.30 21.64
N LYS A 53 23.27 -14.95 21.03
CA LYS A 53 24.62 -15.41 21.36
C LYS A 53 25.33 -14.35 22.21
N ALA A 54 26.44 -14.72 22.85
CA ALA A 54 27.24 -13.79 23.66
C ALA A 54 27.66 -12.52 22.89
N ASN A 55 27.93 -12.63 21.58
CA ASN A 55 28.26 -11.48 20.73
C ASN A 55 27.06 -10.56 20.43
N ASP A 56 25.82 -11.02 20.60
CA ASP A 56 24.61 -10.21 20.33
C ASP A 56 24.34 -9.20 21.45
N TRP A 57 25.04 -9.30 22.58
CA TRP A 57 25.03 -8.32 23.66
C TRP A 57 25.96 -7.13 23.40
N ARG A 58 26.69 -7.13 22.28
CA ARG A 58 27.43 -5.97 21.81
C ARG A 58 26.47 -5.05 21.08
N MET A 59 26.20 -3.87 21.65
CA MET A 59 25.30 -2.86 21.07
C MET A 59 25.82 -2.21 19.77
N THR A 60 26.95 -2.69 19.24
CA THR A 60 27.53 -2.29 17.96
C THR A 60 27.04 -3.23 16.87
N VAL A 61 25.96 -2.86 16.20
CA VAL A 61 25.49 -3.56 15.00
C VAL A 61 26.30 -3.07 13.81
N ASN A 62 27.11 -3.94 13.22
CA ASN A 62 27.84 -3.64 11.99
C ASN A 62 27.14 -4.31 10.81
N TYR A 63 26.31 -3.56 10.09
CA TYR A 63 25.61 -4.04 8.89
C TYR A 63 26.61 -4.18 7.73
N THR A 64 27.32 -5.30 7.70
CA THR A 64 28.30 -5.61 6.64
C THR A 64 27.67 -6.27 5.42
N HIS A 65 26.45 -6.79 5.55
CA HIS A 65 25.73 -7.47 4.48
C HIS A 65 24.77 -6.50 3.78
N THR A 66 24.92 -6.37 2.47
CA THR A 66 23.93 -5.73 1.60
C THR A 66 23.12 -6.82 0.93
N GLU A 67 21.83 -6.91 1.30
CA GLU A 67 20.89 -7.78 0.58
C GLU A 67 20.47 -7.05 -0.70
N ASN A 68 21.01 -7.48 -1.84
CA ASN A 68 20.78 -6.84 -3.13
C ASN A 68 19.31 -6.83 -3.53
N ALA A 69 18.56 -7.87 -3.14
CA ALA A 69 17.13 -7.96 -3.41
C ALA A 69 16.30 -7.10 -2.44
N LYS A 70 16.87 -6.58 -1.35
CA LYS A 70 16.16 -5.87 -0.27
C LYS A 70 14.89 -6.58 0.21
N GLY A 71 14.94 -7.91 0.26
CA GLY A 71 13.81 -8.76 0.64
C GLY A 71 12.83 -9.08 -0.50
N TYR A 72 13.09 -8.63 -1.73
CA TYR A 72 12.34 -9.05 -2.91
C TYR A 72 12.47 -10.57 -3.11
N GLN A 73 11.33 -11.21 -3.34
CA GLN A 73 11.28 -12.63 -3.66
C GLN A 73 10.61 -12.79 -5.01
N LEU A 74 11.36 -13.30 -6.00
CA LEU A 74 10.81 -13.61 -7.31
C LEU A 74 9.70 -14.68 -7.16
N ARG A 75 8.58 -14.43 -7.84
CA ARG A 75 7.47 -15.35 -8.00
C ARG A 75 7.16 -15.40 -9.48
N CYS A 76 7.10 -16.60 -10.05
CA CYS A 76 6.82 -16.82 -11.48
C CYS A 76 5.49 -17.55 -11.70
N ASN A 77 4.68 -17.71 -10.65
CA ASN A 77 3.40 -18.39 -10.76
C ASN A 77 2.44 -17.46 -11.51
N ALA A 78 1.68 -18.02 -12.45
CA ALA A 78 0.56 -17.36 -13.08
C ALA A 78 -0.68 -18.20 -12.84
N THR A 79 -1.72 -17.57 -12.29
CA THR A 79 -2.99 -18.23 -12.01
C THR A 79 -4.12 -17.42 -12.64
N PRO A 80 -4.99 -18.02 -13.48
CA PRO A 80 -6.12 -17.30 -14.06
C PRO A 80 -7.04 -16.68 -12.99
N ALA A 81 -7.59 -15.51 -13.30
CA ALA A 81 -8.58 -14.82 -12.48
C ALA A 81 -9.97 -14.89 -13.11
N ASP A 82 -11.01 -14.94 -12.28
CA ASP A 82 -12.38 -14.74 -12.74
C ASP A 82 -12.65 -13.23 -12.87
N ALA A 83 -12.89 -12.78 -14.11
CA ALA A 83 -13.20 -11.39 -14.43
C ALA A 83 -14.67 -11.19 -14.86
N SER A 84 -15.55 -12.18 -14.67
CA SER A 84 -16.93 -12.16 -15.16
C SER A 84 -17.76 -10.97 -14.65
N ASN A 85 -17.51 -10.50 -13.43
CA ASN A 85 -18.18 -9.35 -12.80
C ASN A 85 -17.23 -8.19 -12.52
N TYR A 86 -16.04 -8.21 -13.12
CA TYR A 86 -15.03 -7.19 -12.91
C TYR A 86 -15.52 -5.84 -13.41
N MET A 87 -15.52 -4.85 -12.53
CA MET A 87 -15.95 -3.47 -12.81
C MET A 87 -17.34 -3.34 -13.43
N THR A 88 -18.27 -4.25 -13.10
CA THR A 88 -19.68 -4.12 -13.50
C THR A 88 -20.23 -2.75 -13.07
N PRO A 89 -20.80 -1.95 -14.00
CA PRO A 89 -21.31 -0.62 -13.71
C PRO A 89 -22.28 -0.60 -12.52
N SER A 90 -22.12 0.40 -11.65
CA SER A 90 -22.94 0.58 -10.46
C SER A 90 -22.90 2.02 -9.98
N ASP A 91 -24.01 2.51 -9.44
CA ASP A 91 -24.11 3.80 -8.74
C ASP A 91 -23.81 3.69 -7.24
N ALA A 92 -23.44 2.49 -6.76
CA ALA A 92 -23.13 2.25 -5.36
C ALA A 92 -21.80 2.90 -4.95
N TYR A 93 -21.66 3.17 -3.65
CA TYR A 93 -20.45 3.72 -3.04
C TYR A 93 -20.02 2.81 -1.88
N ALA A 94 -18.81 2.27 -1.95
CA ALA A 94 -18.26 1.46 -0.86
C ALA A 94 -17.87 2.36 0.33
N PRO A 95 -18.23 2.03 1.58
CA PRO A 95 -17.87 2.87 2.72
C PRO A 95 -16.36 2.88 2.93
N ILE A 96 -15.76 4.08 2.94
CA ILE A 96 -14.37 4.25 3.37
C ILE A 96 -14.35 4.35 4.90
N PRO A 97 -13.63 3.47 5.61
CA PRO A 97 -13.48 3.56 7.05
C PRO A 97 -12.96 4.95 7.46
N LYS A 98 -13.60 5.57 8.45
CA LYS A 98 -13.27 6.94 8.90
C LYS A 98 -11.78 7.12 9.22
N ARG A 99 -11.14 6.07 9.75
CA ARG A 99 -9.73 6.09 10.10
C ARG A 99 -8.83 6.12 8.87
N ASN A 100 -9.11 5.28 7.88
CA ASN A 100 -8.34 5.22 6.63
C ASN A 100 -8.46 6.56 5.89
N ARG A 101 -9.68 7.12 5.84
CA ARG A 101 -9.90 8.46 5.32
C ARG A 101 -9.06 9.52 6.03
N ALA A 102 -9.01 9.51 7.36
CA ALA A 102 -8.18 10.45 8.13
C ALA A 102 -6.68 10.32 7.83
N TYR A 103 -6.19 9.11 7.48
CA TYR A 103 -4.82 8.93 7.05
C TYR A 103 -4.55 9.51 5.65
N VAL A 104 -5.46 9.34 4.69
CA VAL A 104 -5.34 9.98 3.37
C VAL A 104 -5.30 11.50 3.52
N GLU A 105 -6.18 12.07 4.34
CA GLU A 105 -6.21 13.51 4.66
C GLU A 105 -4.89 13.99 5.29
N ARG A 106 -4.30 13.23 6.22
CA ARG A 106 -3.00 13.53 6.82
C ARG A 106 -1.84 13.44 5.82
N ILE A 107 -1.86 12.44 4.93
CA ILE A 107 -0.85 12.31 3.87
C ILE A 107 -0.93 13.51 2.92
N LYS A 108 -2.14 13.91 2.52
CA LYS A 108 -2.37 15.11 1.69
C LYS A 108 -1.80 16.36 2.36
N ALA A 109 -2.18 16.62 3.60
CA ALA A 109 -1.70 17.78 4.35
C ALA A 109 -0.17 17.81 4.45
N PHE A 110 0.45 16.67 4.75
CA PHE A 110 1.91 16.57 4.80
C PHE A 110 2.57 16.82 3.44
N CYS A 111 1.98 16.33 2.34
CA CYS A 111 2.48 16.60 1.00
C CYS A 111 2.42 18.10 0.68
N ASP A 112 1.28 18.76 0.97
CA ASP A 112 1.08 20.19 0.74
C ASP A 112 2.10 21.05 1.50
N GLU A 113 2.27 20.76 2.80
CA GLU A 113 3.24 21.46 3.67
C GLU A 113 4.68 21.36 3.17
N ASN A 114 5.00 20.30 2.42
CA ASN A 114 6.34 20.04 1.89
C ASN A 114 6.47 20.32 0.39
N GLY A 115 5.48 20.98 -0.24
CA GLY A 115 5.52 21.34 -1.66
C GLY A 115 5.50 20.14 -2.61
N ALA A 116 4.82 19.07 -2.21
CA ALA A 116 4.58 17.87 -3.01
C ALA A 116 3.08 17.68 -3.30
N GLN A 117 2.76 17.02 -4.40
CA GLN A 117 1.39 16.61 -4.72
C GLN A 117 1.13 15.18 -4.26
N LEU A 118 -0.07 14.92 -3.76
CA LEU A 118 -0.59 13.57 -3.59
C LEU A 118 -1.41 13.19 -4.84
N MET A 119 -1.25 11.96 -5.31
CA MET A 119 -2.09 11.33 -6.32
C MET A 119 -2.51 9.94 -5.86
N LEU A 120 -3.75 9.57 -6.14
CA LEU A 120 -4.26 8.22 -5.93
C LEU A 120 -4.10 7.39 -7.21
N VAL A 121 -3.78 6.11 -7.06
CA VAL A 121 -3.72 5.16 -8.17
C VAL A 121 -4.38 3.85 -7.74
N SER A 122 -5.25 3.29 -8.58
CA SER A 122 -5.77 1.94 -8.39
C SER A 122 -5.15 1.00 -9.41
N THR A 123 -4.51 -0.06 -8.95
CA THR A 123 -4.02 -1.13 -9.81
C THR A 123 -5.17 -2.09 -10.15
N PRO A 124 -5.23 -2.67 -11.36
CA PRO A 124 -6.27 -3.64 -11.70
C PRO A 124 -6.30 -4.83 -10.74
N SER A 125 -7.46 -5.13 -10.17
CA SER A 125 -7.66 -6.28 -9.29
C SER A 125 -9.10 -6.76 -9.36
N THR A 126 -9.31 -8.04 -9.68
CA THR A 126 -10.67 -8.63 -9.68
C THR A 126 -11.14 -8.98 -8.27
N VAL A 127 -10.22 -9.03 -7.30
CA VAL A 127 -10.50 -9.40 -5.91
C VAL A 127 -10.75 -8.17 -5.03
N ASN A 128 -9.87 -7.17 -5.15
CA ASN A 128 -9.87 -6.02 -4.25
C ASN A 128 -10.51 -4.77 -4.84
N TRP A 129 -10.93 -4.78 -6.10
CA TRP A 129 -11.47 -3.58 -6.73
C TRP A 129 -12.81 -3.83 -7.42
N ASN A 130 -13.67 -2.81 -7.38
CA ASN A 130 -14.98 -2.81 -8.03
C ASN A 130 -15.48 -1.37 -8.22
N MET A 131 -16.56 -1.19 -8.97
CA MET A 131 -17.13 0.13 -9.25
C MET A 131 -17.54 0.90 -8.00
N ALA A 132 -17.98 0.24 -6.93
CA ALA A 132 -18.35 0.93 -5.70
C ALA A 132 -17.13 1.52 -4.97
N ARG A 133 -15.99 0.83 -4.99
CA ARG A 133 -14.71 1.35 -4.48
C ARG A 133 -14.16 2.46 -5.38
N HIS A 134 -14.27 2.33 -6.71
CA HIS A 134 -13.96 3.39 -7.65
C HIS A 134 -14.73 4.67 -7.33
N ASN A 135 -16.06 4.59 -7.26
CA ASN A 135 -16.93 5.74 -7.01
C ASN A 135 -16.58 6.47 -5.70
N SER A 136 -16.37 5.71 -4.61
CA SER A 136 -15.97 6.30 -3.32
C SER A 136 -14.58 6.93 -3.35
N THR A 137 -13.64 6.32 -4.05
CA THR A 137 -12.27 6.84 -4.20
C THR A 137 -12.25 8.10 -5.04
N GLN A 138 -13.00 8.14 -6.15
CA GLN A 138 -13.17 9.33 -6.98
C GLN A 138 -13.77 10.48 -6.18
N ALA A 139 -14.87 10.24 -5.45
CA ALA A 139 -15.48 11.26 -4.62
C ALA A 139 -14.54 11.79 -3.51
N LEU A 140 -13.70 10.92 -2.94
CA LEU A 140 -12.67 11.34 -1.99
C LEU A 140 -11.58 12.18 -2.68
N ALA A 141 -11.11 11.76 -3.86
CA ALA A 141 -10.10 12.48 -4.63
C ALA A 141 -10.58 13.88 -5.05
N ASP A 142 -11.81 13.99 -5.54
CA ASP A 142 -12.45 15.25 -5.91
C ASP A 142 -12.56 16.19 -4.70
N LYS A 143 -12.99 15.65 -3.55
CA LYS A 143 -13.09 16.41 -2.30
C LYS A 143 -11.73 16.94 -1.83
N LEU A 144 -10.67 16.17 -2.01
CA LEU A 144 -9.31 16.56 -1.65
C LEU A 144 -8.59 17.35 -2.75
N GLN A 145 -9.24 17.51 -3.91
CA GLN A 145 -8.68 18.14 -5.10
C GLN A 145 -7.34 17.53 -5.50
N ILE A 146 -7.27 16.19 -5.51
CA ILE A 146 -6.09 15.42 -5.94
C ILE A 146 -6.39 14.59 -7.19
N PRO A 147 -5.39 14.34 -8.06
CA PRO A 147 -5.58 13.43 -9.17
C PRO A 147 -5.84 12.00 -8.70
N PHE A 148 -6.67 11.29 -9.45
CA PHE A 148 -6.93 9.87 -9.27
C PHE A 148 -6.87 9.18 -10.64
N ILE A 149 -6.03 8.15 -10.76
CA ILE A 149 -5.97 7.28 -11.93
C ILE A 149 -6.44 5.90 -11.51
N ASP A 150 -7.59 5.49 -12.04
CA ASP A 150 -8.08 4.14 -11.85
C ASP A 150 -7.82 3.30 -13.11
N PHE A 151 -6.76 2.49 -13.10
CA PHE A 151 -6.47 1.62 -14.23
C PHE A 151 -7.53 0.54 -14.43
N ASN A 152 -8.40 0.30 -13.45
CA ASN A 152 -9.52 -0.63 -13.60
C ASN A 152 -10.58 -0.12 -14.59
N THR A 153 -10.65 1.20 -14.84
CA THR A 153 -11.61 1.82 -15.77
C THR A 153 -10.99 2.15 -17.14
N MET A 154 -9.70 1.84 -17.35
CA MET A 154 -8.92 2.22 -18.53
C MET A 154 -8.48 1.00 -19.35
N SER A 155 -9.40 0.05 -19.61
CA SER A 155 -9.10 -1.22 -20.25
C SER A 155 -8.59 -1.11 -21.69
N ASP A 156 -8.86 0.02 -22.35
CA ASP A 156 -8.37 0.39 -23.68
C ASP A 156 -6.88 0.79 -23.67
N GLN A 157 -6.39 1.32 -22.54
CA GLN A 157 -5.01 1.75 -22.35
C GLN A 157 -4.17 0.71 -21.60
N VAL A 158 -4.80 -0.06 -20.71
CA VAL A 158 -4.18 -1.11 -19.90
C VAL A 158 -4.97 -2.40 -20.07
N SER A 159 -4.65 -3.14 -21.13
CA SER A 159 -5.26 -4.44 -21.39
C SER A 159 -4.63 -5.53 -20.52
N ILE A 160 -5.43 -6.13 -19.63
CA ILE A 160 -5.00 -7.23 -18.76
C ILE A 160 -5.50 -8.55 -19.35
N ASN A 161 -4.58 -9.50 -19.56
CA ASN A 161 -4.95 -10.87 -19.82
C ASN A 161 -5.17 -11.61 -18.49
N TRP A 162 -6.42 -11.66 -18.04
CA TRP A 162 -6.81 -12.31 -16.79
C TRP A 162 -6.47 -13.81 -16.72
N SER A 163 -6.07 -14.45 -17.82
CA SER A 163 -5.58 -15.84 -17.80
C SER A 163 -4.09 -15.97 -17.44
N THR A 164 -3.27 -14.93 -17.60
CA THR A 164 -1.81 -15.01 -17.46
C THR A 164 -1.19 -13.91 -16.60
N ASP A 165 -1.86 -12.77 -16.46
CA ASP A 165 -1.24 -11.55 -15.93
C ASP A 165 -1.47 -11.37 -14.44
N THR A 166 -1.86 -12.43 -13.74
CA THR A 166 -2.05 -12.43 -12.29
C THR A 166 -1.30 -13.59 -11.67
N ARG A 167 -0.72 -13.37 -10.50
CA ARG A 167 0.00 -14.42 -9.78
C ARG A 167 -0.92 -15.29 -8.91
N ASP A 168 -2.00 -14.67 -8.40
CA ASP A 168 -2.82 -15.17 -7.30
C ASP A 168 -4.32 -14.94 -7.54
N GLN A 169 -4.80 -15.32 -8.74
CA GLN A 169 -6.22 -15.33 -9.10
C GLN A 169 -6.87 -13.93 -9.13
N GLY A 170 -6.09 -12.91 -9.48
CA GLY A 170 -6.57 -11.54 -9.69
C GLY A 170 -6.47 -10.61 -8.48
N ASP A 171 -5.84 -11.05 -7.39
CA ASP A 171 -5.49 -10.19 -6.26
C ASP A 171 -4.35 -9.24 -6.67
N HIS A 172 -3.26 -9.77 -7.22
CA HIS A 172 -2.09 -9.05 -7.69
C HIS A 172 -1.72 -9.41 -9.14
N LEU A 173 -1.40 -8.37 -9.93
CA LEU A 173 -0.80 -8.54 -11.25
C LEU A 173 0.64 -9.06 -11.17
N ASN A 174 1.11 -9.65 -12.28
CA ASN A 174 2.49 -10.13 -12.47
C ASN A 174 3.50 -9.02 -12.78
#